data_AF-A0A817RC86-F1
#
_entry.id   AF-A0A817RC86-F1
#
_cell.length_a   1.000
_cell.length_b   1.000
_cell.length_c   1.000
_cell.angle_alpha   90.00
_cell.angle_beta   90.00
_cell.angle_gamma   90.00
#
_symmetry.space_group_name_H-M   'P 1'
#
loop_
_entity.id
_entity.type
_entity.pdbx_description
1 polymer ?
#
loop_
_entity_poly.entity_id
_entity_poly.type
_entity_poly.pdbx_seq_one_letter_code
_entity_poly.pdbx_strand_id
1 'polypeptide(L)'
;MSSEKIYLTRREQFSTANRLHSYKLSDLENEHIYGPCNNKYGYGHNYQLDVTICGHIDKTTGLLMHLTDLKSLIHENIIKQLDHKHLDYDIHYFKDNGQVSTIENLCIYVWKILYDAIQKYKIDNNNHSLQLYEVKISETDKNSVFHLDAQSKRQTSICSPPFYSSSTVYKMRVRLYLDGDGNARRTHMSLFFALMWDVNDTILKFPFNHKVAFRLYDQTPVP
;
A
#
# COMPACT_ATOMS: atom_id res chain seq x y z
N MET A 1 27.76 9.15 -12.84
CA MET A 1 27.49 7.99 -11.95
C MET A 1 26.04 8.09 -11.50
N SER A 2 25.22 7.10 -11.82
CA SER A 2 23.84 7.02 -11.31
C SER A 2 23.90 6.96 -9.78
N SER A 3 23.22 7.87 -9.08
CA SER A 3 23.10 7.77 -7.62
C SER A 3 22.31 6.51 -7.29
N GLU A 4 22.95 5.54 -6.66
CA GLU A 4 22.28 4.31 -6.24
C GLU A 4 21.25 4.62 -5.14
N LYS A 5 20.06 4.04 -5.29
CA LYS A 5 18.97 4.17 -4.32
C LYS A 5 19.14 3.07 -3.27
N ILE A 6 19.23 3.48 -2.01
CA ILE A 6 19.42 2.58 -0.86
C ILE A 6 18.15 2.52 -0.04
N TYR A 7 17.96 1.39 0.64
CA TYR A 7 16.85 1.09 1.52
C TYR A 7 17.38 0.88 2.93
N LEU A 8 16.77 1.54 3.91
CA LEU A 8 17.17 1.47 5.30
C LEU A 8 15.94 1.11 6.12
N THR A 9 16.01 -0.03 6.82
CA THR A 9 14.94 -0.52 7.67
C THR A 9 15.33 -0.35 9.14
N ARG A 10 14.42 0.23 9.92
CA ARG A 10 14.50 0.24 11.38
C ARG A 10 13.37 -0.60 11.95
N ARG A 11 13.72 -1.46 12.90
CA ARG A 11 12.79 -2.32 13.64
C ARG A 11 12.56 -1.78 15.03
N GLU A 12 11.30 -1.77 15.45
CA GLU A 12 10.84 -1.45 16.81
C GLU A 12 9.81 -2.50 17.27
N GLN A 13 9.51 -2.51 18.55
CA GLN A 13 8.46 -3.34 19.15
C GLN A 13 7.55 -2.50 20.02
N PHE A 14 6.27 -2.88 20.08
CA PHE A 14 5.30 -2.30 21.01
C PHE A 14 4.25 -3.35 21.40
N SER A 15 3.73 -3.23 22.62
CA SER A 15 2.73 -4.16 23.16
C SER A 15 1.39 -3.45 23.26
N THR A 16 0.35 -3.97 22.61
CA THR A 16 -0.99 -3.37 22.68
C THR A 16 -2.09 -4.42 22.71
N ALA A 17 -3.18 -4.08 23.39
CA ALA A 17 -4.39 -4.88 23.45
C ALA A 17 -5.44 -4.39 22.45
N ASN A 18 -6.30 -5.29 21.99
CA ASN A 18 -7.39 -4.99 21.08
C ASN A 18 -8.51 -6.05 21.13
N ARG A 19 -9.63 -5.71 20.50
CA ARG A 19 -10.73 -6.63 20.20
C ARG A 19 -11.22 -6.39 18.78
N LEU A 20 -11.19 -7.41 17.93
CA LEU A 20 -11.76 -7.30 16.59
C LEU A 20 -13.28 -7.36 16.70
N HIS A 21 -13.94 -6.21 16.61
CA HIS A 21 -15.38 -6.10 16.65
C HIS A 21 -15.85 -4.94 15.76
N SER A 22 -16.87 -5.18 14.93
CA SER A 22 -17.49 -4.18 14.06
C SER A 22 -18.88 -3.84 14.56
N TYR A 23 -19.10 -2.56 14.87
CA TYR A 23 -20.43 -2.04 15.27
C TYR A 23 -21.47 -2.05 14.14
N LYS A 24 -21.05 -2.40 12.91
CA LYS A 24 -21.93 -2.55 11.74
C LYS A 24 -22.47 -3.97 11.59
N LEU A 25 -22.02 -4.90 12.44
CA LEU A 25 -22.40 -6.31 12.43
C LEU A 25 -23.09 -6.66 13.75
N SER A 26 -23.98 -7.65 13.72
CA SER A 26 -24.54 -8.24 14.93
C SER A 26 -23.48 -8.99 15.74
N ASP A 27 -23.78 -9.30 17.01
CA ASP A 27 -22.87 -10.06 17.87
C ASP A 27 -22.58 -11.46 17.30
N LEU A 28 -23.58 -12.13 16.72
CA LEU A 28 -23.40 -13.46 16.09
C LEU A 28 -22.53 -13.39 14.84
N GLU A 29 -22.69 -12.36 14.00
CA GLU A 29 -21.83 -12.16 12.82
C GLU A 29 -20.39 -11.85 13.24
N ASN A 30 -20.22 -11.02 14.26
CA ASN A 30 -18.90 -10.71 14.83
C ASN A 30 -18.20 -11.95 15.37
N GLU A 31 -18.90 -12.78 16.14
CA GLU A 31 -18.37 -14.03 16.67
C GLU A 31 -18.04 -15.01 15.54
N HIS A 32 -18.88 -15.10 14.51
CA HIS A 32 -18.64 -15.96 13.36
C HIS A 32 -17.42 -15.52 12.52
N ILE A 33 -17.24 -14.22 12.29
CA ILE A 33 -16.16 -13.68 11.45
C ILE A 33 -14.83 -13.64 12.20
N TYR A 34 -14.81 -13.15 13.44
CA TYR A 34 -13.59 -12.89 14.18
C TYR A 34 -13.23 -14.00 15.19
N GLY A 35 -14.17 -14.88 15.52
CA GLY A 35 -13.94 -16.03 16.38
C GLY A 35 -13.29 -15.65 17.71
N PRO A 36 -12.18 -16.30 18.13
CA PRO A 36 -11.48 -15.98 19.37
C PRO A 36 -11.04 -14.51 19.50
N CYS A 37 -10.78 -13.83 18.38
CA CYS A 37 -10.39 -12.43 18.37
C CYS A 37 -11.56 -11.48 18.71
N ASN A 38 -12.82 -11.97 18.76
CA ASN A 38 -13.97 -11.18 19.22
C ASN A 38 -14.16 -11.20 20.75
N ASN A 39 -13.28 -11.83 21.52
CA ASN A 39 -13.42 -11.94 22.98
C ASN A 39 -13.78 -10.59 23.61
N LYS A 40 -14.86 -10.55 24.41
CA LYS A 40 -15.40 -9.33 25.02
C LYS A 40 -14.36 -8.57 25.86
N TYR A 41 -13.43 -9.29 26.48
CA TYR A 41 -12.36 -8.71 27.30
C TYR A 41 -11.08 -8.40 26.50
N GLY A 42 -11.11 -8.61 25.18
CA GLY A 42 -9.98 -8.40 24.29
C GLY A 42 -8.91 -9.48 24.39
N TYR A 43 -7.83 -9.21 23.70
CA TYR A 43 -6.57 -9.94 23.69
C TYR A 43 -5.45 -8.93 23.41
N GLY A 44 -4.21 -9.39 23.25
CA GLY A 44 -3.11 -8.48 22.91
C GLY A 44 -1.91 -9.18 22.30
N HIS A 45 -1.02 -8.37 21.73
CA HIS A 45 0.17 -8.83 21.03
C HIS A 45 1.38 -7.95 21.32
N ASN A 46 2.54 -8.57 21.20
CA ASN A 46 3.83 -7.89 21.11
C ASN A 46 4.13 -7.71 19.63
N TYR A 47 3.69 -6.58 19.07
CA TYR A 47 3.86 -6.29 17.66
C TYR A 47 5.31 -5.93 17.36
N GLN A 48 5.81 -6.39 16.22
CA GLN A 48 7.05 -5.92 15.62
C GLN A 48 6.73 -4.98 14.47
N LEU A 49 7.31 -3.77 14.49
CA LEU A 49 7.18 -2.76 13.45
C LEU A 49 8.51 -2.59 12.71
N ASP A 50 8.52 -2.91 11.43
CA ASP A 50 9.63 -2.66 10.51
C ASP A 50 9.25 -1.47 9.62
N VAL A 51 10.02 -0.37 9.72
CA VAL A 51 9.84 0.83 8.89
C VAL A 51 11.03 0.96 7.96
N THR A 52 10.76 0.94 6.65
CA THR A 52 11.77 1.07 5.61
C THR A 52 11.64 2.42 4.92
N ILE A 53 12.71 3.20 4.94
CA ILE A 53 12.87 4.41 4.13
C ILE A 53 13.79 4.12 2.94
N CYS A 54 13.72 4.95 1.91
CA CYS A 54 14.62 4.87 0.78
C CYS A 54 14.99 6.26 0.22
N GLY A 55 16.12 6.32 -0.49
CA GLY A 55 16.60 7.54 -1.13
C GLY A 55 18.04 7.41 -1.60
N HIS A 56 18.69 8.54 -1.88
CA HIS A 56 20.10 8.58 -2.25
C HIS A 56 20.96 8.90 -1.03
N ILE A 57 22.16 8.33 -1.01
CA ILE A 57 23.17 8.68 -0.01
C ILE A 57 23.71 10.08 -0.32
N ASP A 58 23.78 10.92 0.70
CA ASP A 58 24.51 12.18 0.64
C ASP A 58 26.00 11.91 0.43
N LYS A 59 26.59 12.57 -0.57
CA LYS A 59 27.97 12.28 -1.01
C LYS A 59 29.04 12.72 0.00
N THR A 60 28.69 13.63 0.89
CA THR A 60 29.63 14.19 1.87
C THR A 60 29.64 13.36 3.14
N THR A 61 28.46 13.01 3.64
CA THR A 61 28.24 12.32 4.92
C THR A 61 28.17 10.81 4.77
N GLY A 62 27.84 10.29 3.58
CA GLY A 62 27.64 8.86 3.37
C GLY A 62 26.33 8.32 3.94
N LEU A 63 25.39 9.19 4.34
CA LEU A 63 24.14 8.82 5.00
C LEU A 63 22.91 9.08 4.11
N LEU A 64 21.89 8.23 4.28
CA LEU A 64 20.54 8.52 3.81
C LEU A 64 19.78 9.42 4.81
N MET A 65 19.90 9.09 6.10
CA MET A 65 19.31 9.75 7.25
C MET A 65 20.08 9.29 8.49
N HIS A 66 20.19 10.12 9.53
CA HIS A 66 20.70 9.64 10.81
C HIS A 66 19.76 8.61 11.45
N LEU A 67 20.31 7.49 11.92
CA LEU A 67 19.52 6.43 12.56
C LEU A 67 18.78 6.91 13.82
N THR A 68 19.34 7.91 14.51
CA THR A 68 18.73 8.57 15.68
C THR A 68 17.48 9.35 15.30
N ASP A 69 17.43 9.91 14.10
CA ASP A 69 16.30 10.70 13.63
C ASP A 69 15.15 9.77 13.23
N LEU A 70 15.45 8.69 12.50
CA LEU A 70 14.44 7.67 12.18
C LEU A 70 13.88 7.03 13.47
N LYS A 71 14.75 6.74 14.45
CA LYS A 71 14.33 6.28 15.77
C LYS A 71 13.36 7.26 16.42
N SER A 72 13.73 8.53 16.48
CA SER A 72 12.93 9.56 17.14
C SER A 72 11.60 9.77 16.43
N LEU A 73 11.60 9.81 15.09
CA LEU A 73 10.38 9.91 14.29
C LEU A 73 9.42 8.75 14.57
N ILE A 74 9.90 7.50 14.55
CA ILE A 74 9.05 6.34 14.85
C ILE A 74 8.57 6.37 16.30
N HIS A 75 9.46 6.69 17.24
CA HIS A 75 9.12 6.67 18.66
C HIS A 75 8.08 7.73 19.02
N GLU A 76 8.31 8.98 18.62
CA GLU A 76 7.45 10.12 18.94
C GLU A 76 6.09 10.02 18.27
N ASN A 77 6.05 9.53 17.02
CA ASN A 77 4.81 9.48 16.26
C ASN A 77 4.05 8.16 16.42
N ILE A 78 4.70 7.04 16.73
CA ILE A 78 4.04 5.73 16.76
C ILE A 78 4.15 5.08 18.13
N ILE A 79 5.36 4.83 18.63
CA ILE A 79 5.55 4.02 19.85
C ILE A 79 4.86 4.67 21.05
N LYS A 80 5.04 5.98 21.26
CA LYS A 80 4.35 6.71 22.35
C LYS A 80 2.82 6.62 22.29
N GLN A 81 2.27 6.50 21.09
CA GLN A 81 0.82 6.43 20.90
C GLN A 81 0.29 5.01 21.08
N LEU A 82 1.04 3.97 20.73
CA LEU A 82 0.54 2.60 20.66
C LEU A 82 1.02 1.69 21.80
N ASP A 83 2.21 1.94 22.34
CA ASP A 83 2.81 1.05 23.32
C ASP A 83 2.10 1.12 24.67
N HIS A 84 1.81 -0.05 25.24
CA HIS A 84 1.05 -0.24 26.47
C HIS A 84 -0.35 0.42 26.43
N LYS A 85 -0.99 0.44 25.26
CA LYS A 85 -2.35 0.96 25.05
C LYS A 85 -3.34 -0.12 24.65
N HIS A 86 -4.63 0.22 24.70
CA HIS A 86 -5.70 -0.54 24.08
C HIS A 86 -6.17 0.17 22.80
N LEU A 87 -6.01 -0.45 21.63
CA LEU A 87 -6.29 0.16 20.32
C LEU A 87 -7.70 0.77 20.25
N ASP A 88 -8.71 -0.01 20.64
CA ASP A 88 -10.12 0.39 20.50
C ASP A 88 -10.59 1.45 21.51
N TYR A 89 -9.80 1.75 22.55
CA TYR A 89 -10.20 2.67 23.64
C TYR A 89 -9.33 3.91 23.75
N ASP A 90 -8.03 3.78 23.46
CA ASP A 90 -7.03 4.83 23.62
C ASP A 90 -6.71 5.54 22.30
N ILE A 91 -6.96 4.90 21.15
CA ILE A 91 -6.56 5.42 19.85
C ILE A 91 -7.78 5.91 19.09
N HIS A 92 -7.89 7.24 18.94
CA HIS A 92 -8.99 7.91 18.23
C HIS A 92 -9.32 7.30 16.87
N TYR A 93 -8.30 6.85 16.13
CA TYR A 93 -8.49 6.24 14.82
C TYR A 93 -9.37 4.99 14.83
N PHE A 94 -9.29 4.15 15.87
CA PHE A 94 -10.10 2.95 16.01
C PHE A 94 -11.38 3.23 16.79
N LYS A 95 -11.29 4.04 17.85
CA LYS A 95 -12.41 4.39 18.73
C LYS A 95 -13.50 5.17 18.03
N ASP A 96 -13.16 6.30 17.40
CA ASP A 96 -14.14 7.30 16.96
C ASP A 96 -14.59 7.08 15.51
N ASN A 97 -13.70 6.54 14.66
CA ASN A 97 -14.01 6.29 13.26
C ASN A 97 -14.67 4.93 13.00
N GLY A 98 -14.87 4.13 14.06
CA GLY A 98 -15.47 2.79 13.98
C GLY A 98 -14.69 1.81 13.09
N GLN A 99 -13.38 2.00 12.97
CA GLN A 99 -12.50 1.09 12.23
C GLN A 99 -12.15 -0.10 13.11
N VAL A 100 -12.28 -1.31 12.55
CA VAL A 100 -11.89 -2.53 13.28
C VAL A 100 -10.36 -2.56 13.40
N SER A 101 -9.84 -2.85 14.59
CA SER A 101 -8.42 -2.85 14.92
C SER A 101 -7.66 -4.07 14.38
N THR A 102 -7.89 -4.43 13.12
CA THR A 102 -7.13 -5.46 12.41
C THR A 102 -5.70 -5.01 12.15
N ILE A 103 -4.77 -5.96 11.97
CA ILE A 103 -3.37 -5.66 11.65
C ILE A 103 -3.25 -4.87 10.33
N GLU A 104 -4.15 -5.08 9.36
CA GLU A 104 -4.25 -4.32 8.11
C GLU A 104 -4.57 -2.85 8.37
N ASN A 105 -5.60 -2.57 9.18
CA ASN A 105 -5.99 -1.20 9.50
C ASN A 105 -4.95 -0.51 10.37
N LEU A 106 -4.28 -1.25 11.27
CA LEU A 106 -3.14 -0.76 12.03
C LEU A 106 -1.96 -0.38 11.12
N CYS A 107 -1.65 -1.21 10.12
CA CYS A 107 -0.61 -0.91 9.15
C CYS A 107 -0.92 0.35 8.33
N ILE A 108 -2.18 0.55 7.92
CA ILE A 108 -2.63 1.76 7.22
C ILE A 108 -2.53 3.00 8.12
N TYR A 109 -2.94 2.87 9.39
CA TYR A 109 -2.85 3.95 10.37
C TYR A 109 -1.39 4.40 10.58
N VAL A 110 -0.48 3.44 10.85
CA VAL A 110 0.95 3.72 11.04
C VAL A 110 1.56 4.33 9.78
N TRP A 111 1.21 3.81 8.60
CA TRP A 111 1.67 4.36 7.32
C TRP A 111 1.33 5.85 7.17
N LYS A 112 0.07 6.24 7.42
CA LYS A 112 -0.38 7.64 7.27
C LYS A 112 0.44 8.59 8.13
N ILE A 113 0.60 8.25 9.41
CA ILE A 113 1.34 9.07 10.37
C ILE A 113 2.81 9.18 9.97
N LEU A 114 3.46 8.06 9.67
CA LEU A 114 4.88 8.07 9.30
C LEU A 114 5.14 8.74 7.96
N TYR A 115 4.22 8.62 7.00
CA TYR A 115 4.32 9.29 5.71
C TYR A 115 4.41 10.80 5.92
N ASP A 116 3.48 11.39 6.67
CA ASP A 116 3.46 12.83 6.95
C ASP A 116 4.71 13.28 7.72
N ALA A 117 5.12 12.50 8.73
CA ALA A 117 6.33 12.79 9.51
C ALA A 117 7.60 12.77 8.64
N ILE A 118 7.72 11.81 7.72
CA ILE A 118 8.86 11.70 6.80
C ILE A 118 8.82 12.80 5.74
N GLN A 119 7.64 13.16 5.20
CA GLN A 119 7.52 14.29 4.27
C GLN A 119 7.97 15.60 4.93
N LYS A 120 7.56 15.83 6.19
CA LYS A 120 8.00 16.99 6.95
C LYS A 120 9.52 16.99 7.14
N TYR A 121 10.09 15.89 7.64
CA TYR A 121 11.55 15.78 7.82
C TYR A 121 12.32 16.03 6.50
N LYS A 122 11.81 15.47 5.40
CA LYS A 122 12.36 15.66 4.05
C LYS A 122 12.44 17.14 3.66
N ILE A 123 11.40 17.92 3.94
CA ILE A 123 11.34 19.35 3.65
C ILE A 123 12.31 20.10 4.56
N ASP A 124 12.26 19.84 5.87
CA ASP A 124 13.07 20.54 6.87
C ASP A 124 14.58 20.34 6.66
N ASN A 125 14.99 19.18 6.10
CA ASN A 125 16.39 18.82 5.86
C ASN A 125 16.82 18.90 4.39
N ASN A 126 15.98 19.45 3.51
CA ASN A 126 16.24 19.57 2.07
C ASN A 126 16.67 18.24 1.39
N ASN A 127 16.22 17.09 1.90
CA ASN A 127 16.58 15.77 1.37
C ASN A 127 15.48 15.26 0.43
N HIS A 128 15.40 15.84 -0.76
CA HIS A 128 14.33 15.54 -1.72
C HIS A 128 14.27 14.08 -2.18
N SER A 129 15.36 13.31 -1.98
CA SER A 129 15.42 11.89 -2.34
C SER A 129 14.76 10.96 -1.32
N LEU A 130 14.60 11.42 -0.07
CA LEU A 130 14.04 10.62 1.02
C LEU A 130 12.55 10.33 0.78
N GLN A 131 12.17 9.07 1.02
CA GLN A 131 10.81 8.58 0.90
C GLN A 131 10.56 7.46 1.94
N LEU A 132 9.34 7.40 2.50
CA LEU A 132 8.87 6.20 3.16
C LEU A 132 8.61 5.13 2.09
N TYR A 133 9.15 3.93 2.27
CA TYR A 133 9.06 2.84 1.28
C TYR A 133 8.11 1.74 1.72
N GLU A 134 8.26 1.26 2.96
CA GLU A 134 7.48 0.15 3.51
C GLU A 134 7.21 0.41 5.00
N VAL A 135 6.00 0.07 5.43
CA VAL A 135 5.67 -0.20 6.83
C VAL A 135 5.23 -1.66 6.89
N LYS A 136 5.87 -2.47 7.72
CA LYS A 136 5.48 -3.85 7.97
C LYS A 136 5.23 -4.04 9.46
N ILE A 137 4.08 -4.62 9.79
CA ILE A 137 3.71 -4.99 11.15
C ILE A 137 3.58 -6.50 11.22
N SER A 138 4.22 -7.10 12.21
CA SER A 138 4.06 -8.53 12.54
C SER A 138 3.36 -8.61 13.89
N GLU A 139 2.16 -9.19 13.91
CA GLU A 139 1.36 -9.42 15.13
C GLU A 139 1.86 -10.66 15.89
N THR A 140 2.33 -11.65 15.14
CA THR A 140 3.03 -12.83 15.64
C THR A 140 4.13 -13.22 14.64
N ASP A 141 4.94 -14.21 14.97
CA ASP A 141 5.96 -14.74 14.05
C ASP A 141 5.38 -15.30 12.73
N LYS A 142 4.08 -15.61 12.71
CA LYS A 142 3.39 -16.23 11.58
C LYS A 142 2.49 -15.25 10.81
N ASN A 143 2.11 -14.14 11.43
CA ASN A 143 1.14 -13.19 10.87
C ASN A 143 1.81 -11.82 10.73
N SER A 144 1.98 -11.37 9.48
CA SER A 144 2.49 -10.04 9.19
C SER A 144 1.80 -9.41 8.00
N VAL A 145 1.59 -8.10 8.06
CA VAL A 145 1.05 -7.29 6.98
C VAL A 145 2.04 -6.18 6.67
N PHE A 146 2.13 -5.79 5.41
CA PHE A 146 2.95 -4.68 4.97
C PHE A 146 2.17 -3.75 4.03
N HIS A 147 2.46 -2.47 4.14
CA HIS A 147 1.99 -1.42 3.25
C HIS A 147 3.22 -0.79 2.56
N LEU A 148 3.16 -0.67 1.24
CA LEU A 148 4.23 -0.09 0.42
C LEU A 148 3.81 1.27 -0.12
N ASP A 149 4.79 2.09 -0.49
CA ASP A 149 4.52 3.29 -1.27
C ASP A 149 3.84 2.90 -2.59
N ALA A 150 2.82 3.63 -3.03
CA ALA A 150 2.18 3.41 -4.32
C ALA A 150 3.20 3.57 -5.49
N GLN A 151 4.28 4.33 -5.28
CA GLN A 151 5.40 4.43 -6.23
C GLN A 151 6.27 3.17 -6.30
N SER A 152 6.04 2.16 -5.46
CA SER A 152 6.82 0.90 -5.41
C SER A 152 6.58 -0.06 -6.58
N LYS A 153 5.76 0.30 -7.57
CA LYS A 153 5.59 -0.44 -8.85
C LYS A 153 5.16 -1.90 -8.71
N ARG A 154 4.41 -2.28 -7.66
CA ARG A 154 3.87 -3.66 -7.59
C ARG A 154 2.58 -3.84 -8.39
N GLN A 155 1.81 -2.78 -8.59
CA GLN A 155 0.78 -2.73 -9.64
C GLN A 155 1.34 -1.92 -10.82
N THR A 156 2.21 -2.57 -11.61
CA THR A 156 2.74 -1.97 -12.85
C THR A 156 1.66 -1.73 -13.89
N SER A 157 0.51 -2.40 -13.75
CA SER A 157 -0.60 -2.28 -14.68
C SER A 157 -1.98 -2.31 -14.01
N ILE A 158 -2.87 -1.43 -14.44
CA ILE A 158 -4.32 -1.50 -14.20
C ILE A 158 -4.93 -2.32 -15.35
N CYS A 159 -5.78 -3.30 -15.05
CA CYS A 159 -6.44 -4.12 -16.06
C CYS A 159 -7.95 -3.89 -16.03
N SER A 160 -8.57 -3.79 -17.21
CA SER A 160 -10.03 -3.90 -17.31
C SER A 160 -10.47 -5.35 -17.04
N PRO A 161 -11.74 -5.57 -16.63
CA PRO A 161 -12.39 -6.86 -16.82
C PRO A 161 -12.32 -7.29 -18.31
N PRO A 162 -12.37 -8.59 -18.63
CA PRO A 162 -12.51 -9.06 -20.00
C PRO A 162 -13.82 -8.56 -20.64
N PHE A 163 -13.75 -8.16 -21.90
CA PHE A 163 -14.90 -7.74 -22.70
C PHE A 163 -14.77 -8.22 -24.15
N TYR A 164 -15.84 -8.08 -24.93
CA TYR A 164 -15.87 -8.48 -26.34
C TYR A 164 -15.89 -7.25 -27.25
N SER A 165 -15.22 -7.32 -28.41
CA SER A 165 -15.19 -6.23 -29.40
C SER A 165 -16.56 -5.85 -29.98
N SER A 166 -17.48 -6.81 -30.03
CA SER A 166 -18.83 -6.70 -30.57
C SER A 166 -19.68 -7.83 -29.98
N SER A 167 -20.91 -8.01 -30.47
CA SER A 167 -21.86 -8.98 -29.91
C SER A 167 -21.36 -10.42 -29.82
N THR A 168 -20.26 -10.85 -30.49
CA THR A 168 -19.79 -12.25 -30.40
C THR A 168 -18.35 -12.59 -30.85
N VAL A 169 -17.40 -11.67 -31.04
CA VAL A 169 -16.21 -12.01 -31.87
C VAL A 169 -14.89 -12.19 -31.10
N TYR A 170 -14.19 -11.14 -30.66
CA TYR A 170 -12.90 -11.30 -29.94
C TYR A 170 -13.04 -11.02 -28.45
N LYS A 171 -12.62 -11.96 -27.60
CA LYS A 171 -12.44 -11.73 -26.17
C LYS A 171 -11.15 -10.95 -25.93
N MET A 172 -11.22 -9.88 -25.16
CA MET A 172 -10.11 -8.98 -24.95
C MET A 172 -10.12 -8.33 -23.57
N ARG A 173 -8.99 -7.74 -23.19
CA ARG A 173 -8.87 -6.84 -22.05
C ARG A 173 -7.92 -5.70 -22.35
N VAL A 174 -8.07 -4.59 -21.64
CA VAL A 174 -7.13 -3.48 -21.68
C VAL A 174 -6.20 -3.54 -20.47
N ARG A 175 -4.91 -3.28 -20.67
CA ARG A 175 -3.90 -3.13 -19.63
C ARG A 175 -3.23 -1.78 -19.77
N LEU A 176 -3.25 -1.00 -18.68
CA LEU A 176 -2.69 0.34 -18.61
C LEU A 176 -1.49 0.34 -17.66
N TYR A 177 -0.32 0.74 -18.14
CA TYR A 177 0.91 0.89 -17.38
C TYR A 177 1.19 2.39 -17.20
N LEU A 178 0.92 2.92 -16.00
CA LEU A 178 1.03 4.35 -15.71
C LEU A 178 2.47 4.87 -15.83
N ASP A 179 3.46 4.04 -15.51
CA ASP A 179 4.90 4.36 -15.63
C ASP A 179 5.52 3.82 -16.93
N GLY A 180 4.70 3.42 -17.90
CA GLY A 180 5.16 2.87 -19.17
C GLY A 180 5.72 1.46 -19.09
N ASP A 181 5.82 0.82 -20.25
CA ASP A 181 6.35 -0.53 -20.43
C ASP A 181 7.30 -0.59 -21.64
N GLY A 182 8.20 -1.58 -21.64
CA GLY A 182 9.21 -1.73 -22.70
C GLY A 182 10.06 -0.46 -22.93
N ASN A 183 10.18 -0.04 -24.19
CA ASN A 183 10.95 1.15 -24.58
C ASN A 183 10.36 2.48 -24.08
N ALA A 184 9.09 2.49 -23.68
CA ALA A 184 8.41 3.67 -23.15
C ALA A 184 8.45 3.77 -21.62
N ARG A 185 9.11 2.81 -20.95
CA ARG A 185 9.21 2.75 -19.50
C ARG A 185 9.84 4.04 -18.93
N ARG A 186 9.19 4.61 -17.92
CA ARG A 186 9.50 5.87 -17.20
C ARG A 186 9.45 7.13 -18.05
N THR A 187 8.99 7.07 -19.30
CA THR A 187 8.93 8.25 -20.17
C THR A 187 7.51 8.57 -20.62
N HIS A 188 6.69 7.55 -20.84
CA HIS A 188 5.31 7.70 -21.29
C HIS A 188 4.41 6.69 -20.58
N MET A 189 3.11 6.97 -20.54
CA MET A 189 2.10 5.98 -20.21
C MET A 189 1.99 4.95 -21.34
N SER A 190 1.91 3.65 -21.03
CA SER A 190 1.74 2.59 -22.03
C SER A 190 0.39 1.90 -21.88
N LEU A 191 -0.30 1.72 -23.01
CA LEU A 191 -1.63 1.10 -23.06
C LEU A 191 -1.60 -0.07 -24.04
N PHE A 192 -2.04 -1.23 -23.59
CA PHE A 192 -2.13 -2.44 -24.40
C PHE A 192 -3.57 -2.93 -24.41
N PHE A 193 -4.05 -3.40 -25.56
CA PHE A 193 -5.17 -4.33 -25.60
C PHE A 193 -4.61 -5.73 -25.81
N ALA A 194 -5.08 -6.68 -25.02
CA ALA A 194 -4.65 -8.07 -25.08
C ALA A 194 -5.82 -8.92 -25.57
N LEU A 195 -5.62 -9.62 -26.70
CA LEU A 195 -6.50 -10.69 -27.12
C LEU A 195 -6.40 -11.84 -26.10
N MET A 196 -7.55 -12.40 -25.75
CA MET A 196 -7.67 -13.50 -24.81
C MET A 196 -8.24 -14.69 -25.55
N TRP A 197 -7.78 -15.88 -25.17
CA TRP A 197 -8.31 -17.13 -25.71
C TRP A 197 -9.79 -17.31 -25.31
N ASP A 198 -10.60 -17.78 -26.26
CA ASP A 198 -11.99 -18.13 -26.04
C ASP A 198 -12.46 -19.28 -26.96
N VAL A 199 -13.61 -19.88 -26.63
CA VAL A 199 -14.20 -21.00 -27.39
C VAL A 199 -14.54 -20.63 -28.84
N ASN A 200 -14.78 -19.34 -29.09
CA ASN A 200 -15.12 -18.83 -30.41
C ASN A 200 -13.89 -18.64 -31.32
N ASP A 201 -12.65 -18.83 -30.84
CA ASP A 201 -11.43 -18.54 -31.60
C ASP A 201 -11.34 -19.31 -32.93
N THR A 202 -11.99 -20.47 -33.02
CA THR A 202 -11.99 -21.33 -34.23
C THR A 202 -12.69 -20.68 -35.44
N ILE A 203 -13.59 -19.74 -35.22
CA ILE A 203 -14.32 -19.03 -36.29
C ILE A 203 -13.74 -17.63 -36.57
N LEU A 204 -12.66 -17.24 -35.88
CA LEU A 204 -12.05 -15.92 -35.97
C LEU A 204 -10.93 -15.87 -37.01
N LYS A 205 -10.72 -14.68 -37.57
CA LYS A 205 -9.66 -14.43 -38.56
C LYS A 205 -8.37 -14.04 -37.86
N PHE A 206 -7.39 -14.93 -37.88
CA PHE A 206 -6.04 -14.65 -37.42
C PHE A 206 -5.05 -14.55 -38.61
N PRO A 207 -4.00 -13.70 -38.51
CA PRO A 207 -3.70 -12.79 -37.41
C PRO A 207 -4.70 -11.63 -37.31
N PHE A 208 -4.91 -11.12 -36.10
CA PHE A 208 -5.78 -9.96 -35.88
C PHE A 208 -5.27 -8.76 -36.68
N ASN A 209 -6.10 -8.25 -37.59
CA ASN A 209 -5.75 -7.17 -38.53
C ASN A 209 -6.69 -5.96 -38.47
N HIS A 210 -7.52 -5.86 -37.42
CA HIS A 210 -8.44 -4.75 -37.25
C HIS A 210 -7.73 -3.49 -36.74
N LYS A 211 -8.19 -2.33 -37.18
CA LYS A 211 -7.72 -1.04 -36.69
C LYS A 211 -8.33 -0.75 -35.31
N VAL A 212 -7.48 -0.47 -34.33
CA VAL A 212 -7.89 -0.08 -32.98
C VAL A 212 -7.61 1.40 -32.76
N ALA A 213 -8.57 2.12 -32.17
CA ALA A 213 -8.42 3.53 -31.81
C ALA A 213 -8.70 3.71 -30.31
N PHE A 214 -7.79 4.39 -29.62
CA PHE A 214 -7.95 4.73 -28.21
C PHE A 214 -8.39 6.19 -28.09
N ARG A 215 -9.31 6.45 -27.17
CA ARG A 215 -9.69 7.80 -26.75
C ARG A 215 -9.54 7.89 -25.25
N LEU A 216 -8.73 8.85 -24.80
CA LEU A 216 -8.61 9.19 -23.39
C LEU A 216 -9.51 10.39 -23.13
N TYR A 217 -10.39 10.28 -22.15
CA TYR A 217 -11.25 11.37 -21.72
C TYR A 217 -10.65 11.97 -20.45
N ASP A 218 -10.35 13.27 -20.51
CA ASP A 218 -10.05 14.04 -19.30
C ASP A 218 -11.37 14.36 -18.60
N GLN A 219 -11.52 13.90 -17.36
CA GLN A 219 -12.70 14.14 -16.52
C GLN A 219 -12.47 15.28 -15.51
N THR A 220 -11.37 16.01 -15.63
CA THR A 220 -11.14 17.20 -14.81
C THR A 220 -12.25 18.21 -15.09
N PRO A 221 -12.92 18.76 -14.07
CA PRO A 221 -13.87 19.85 -14.26
C PRO A 221 -13.14 21.00 -14.96
N VAL A 222 -13.68 21.47 -16.08
CA VAL A 222 -13.17 22.68 -16.72
C VAL A 222 -13.37 23.83 -15.74
N PRO A 223 -12.33 24.63 -15.43
CA PRO A 223 -12.44 25.73 -14.47
C PRO A 223 -13.44 26.82 -14.91
#